data_AF-E8R7F8-F1
#
_entry.id   AF-E8R7F8-F1
#
_cell.length_a   1.000
_cell.length_b   1.000
_cell.length_c   1.000
_cell.angle_alpha   90.00
_cell.angle_beta   90.00
_cell.angle_gamma   90.00
#
_symmetry.space_group_name_H-M   'P 1'
#
loop_
_entity.id
_entity.type
_entity.pdbx_description
1 polymer ?
#
loop_
_entity_poly.entity_id
_entity_poly.type
_entity_poly.pdbx_seq_one_letter_code
_entity_poly.pdbx_strand_id
1 'polypeptide(L)'
;MNKKRDRGSSHSTRPARAGPPRWLKLDMSPNDVELLVVELAKKGYTPSMIGVILRDQYGIPLVKQVTGRKLVEILEKHGVKITIPEDLMSLIQKAVNLRRHLEEHPKDTHSQRGLIEVESKIHRLVKYYKRIGRLPPDWKYDPEKARLLVSQGIYAFTHQ
;
A
#
# COMPACT_ATOMS: atom_id res chain seq x y z
N MET A 1 1.50 -6.21 -28.64
CA MET A 1 2.73 -7.04 -28.50
C MET A 1 2.75 -7.72 -27.14
N ASN A 2 2.30 -8.97 -27.08
CA ASN A 2 2.41 -9.85 -25.91
C ASN A 2 3.88 -10.27 -25.74
N LYS A 3 4.70 -9.47 -25.05
CA LYS A 3 5.96 -10.01 -24.51
C LYS A 3 5.56 -11.02 -23.43
N LYS A 4 5.77 -12.32 -23.70
CA LYS A 4 5.82 -13.35 -22.66
C LYS A 4 6.86 -12.86 -21.65
N ARG A 5 6.38 -12.27 -20.55
CA ARG A 5 7.21 -11.92 -19.41
C ARG A 5 7.57 -13.22 -18.68
N ASP A 6 8.74 -13.25 -18.08
CA ASP A 6 9.13 -14.37 -17.23
C ASP A 6 8.09 -14.59 -16.14
N ARG A 7 7.71 -15.84 -15.94
CA ARG A 7 6.68 -16.24 -14.97
C ARG A 7 7.36 -16.55 -13.64
N GLY A 8 7.66 -15.50 -12.88
CA GLY A 8 8.16 -15.65 -11.51
C GLY A 8 7.13 -16.33 -10.59
N SER A 9 7.60 -17.20 -9.69
CA SER A 9 6.79 -17.93 -8.72
C SER A 9 6.94 -17.43 -7.27
N SER A 10 7.65 -16.32 -7.06
CA SER A 10 7.88 -15.75 -5.73
C SER A 10 6.57 -15.30 -5.08
N HIS A 11 6.19 -15.96 -3.99
CA HIS A 11 5.05 -15.58 -3.16
C HIS A 11 5.30 -15.98 -1.70
N SER A 12 4.58 -15.35 -0.77
CA SER A 12 4.61 -15.71 0.64
C SER A 12 3.57 -16.80 0.93
N THR A 13 4.02 -17.96 1.38
CA THR A 13 3.12 -19.02 1.85
C THR A 13 2.87 -18.86 3.34
N ARG A 14 1.60 -18.65 3.72
CA ARG A 14 1.22 -18.52 5.13
C ARG A 14 1.23 -19.89 5.83
N PRO A 15 1.54 -19.95 7.13
CA PRO A 15 1.43 -21.18 7.90
C PRO A 15 -0.03 -21.65 7.93
N ALA A 16 -0.24 -22.97 7.91
CA ALA A 16 -1.58 -23.58 7.89
C ALA A 16 -2.40 -23.31 9.17
N ARG A 17 -1.75 -22.85 10.24
CA ARG A 17 -2.38 -22.60 11.54
C ARG A 17 -3.30 -21.36 11.49
N ALA A 18 -4.48 -21.46 12.11
CA ALA A 18 -5.43 -20.35 12.21
C ALA A 18 -5.18 -19.40 13.39
N GLY A 19 -4.56 -19.87 14.48
CA GLY A 19 -4.32 -19.10 15.71
C GLY A 19 -2.88 -18.60 15.87
N PRO A 20 -2.62 -17.75 16.89
CA PRO A 20 -1.29 -17.22 17.16
C PRO A 20 -0.29 -18.35 17.48
N PRO A 21 1.02 -18.14 17.22
CA PRO A 21 2.05 -19.11 17.58
C PRO A 21 2.11 -19.33 19.10
N ARG A 22 2.43 -20.56 19.56
CA ARG A 22 2.53 -20.86 21.00
C ARG A 22 3.67 -20.12 21.71
N TRP A 23 4.75 -19.82 20.98
CA TRP A 23 5.90 -19.09 21.51
C TRP A 23 5.66 -17.59 21.60
N LEU A 24 4.66 -17.08 20.87
CA LEU A 24 4.20 -15.71 21.05
C LEU A 24 3.42 -15.69 22.36
N LYS A 25 4.16 -15.54 23.47
CA LYS A 25 3.56 -15.16 24.74
C LYS A 25 2.90 -13.81 24.46
N LEU A 26 1.56 -13.73 24.59
CA LEU A 26 0.84 -12.47 24.46
C LEU A 26 1.15 -11.60 25.68
N ASP A 27 2.41 -11.16 25.81
CA ASP A 27 2.79 -10.15 26.77
C ASP A 27 2.12 -8.80 26.38
N MET A 28 1.78 -8.65 25.08
CA MET A 28 0.94 -7.59 24.55
C MET A 28 -0.49 -8.07 24.30
N SER A 29 -1.47 -7.34 24.81
CA SER A 29 -2.89 -7.53 24.52
C SER A 29 -3.16 -7.29 23.03
N PRO A 30 -4.17 -7.93 22.41
CA PRO A 30 -4.59 -7.59 21.05
C PRO A 30 -4.86 -6.09 20.86
N ASN A 31 -5.30 -5.41 21.93
CA ASN A 31 -5.50 -3.96 21.94
C ASN A 31 -4.19 -3.18 21.83
N ASP A 32 -3.12 -3.63 22.47
CA ASP A 32 -1.80 -2.98 22.41
C ASP A 32 -1.21 -3.09 21.00
N VAL A 33 -1.45 -4.21 20.32
CA VAL A 33 -1.06 -4.40 18.93
C VAL A 33 -1.85 -3.45 18.00
N GLU A 34 -3.15 -3.25 18.24
CA GLU A 34 -3.92 -2.26 17.49
C GLU A 34 -3.39 -0.84 17.71
N LEU A 35 -3.08 -0.46 18.95
CA LEU A 35 -2.51 0.85 19.27
C LEU A 35 -1.14 1.06 18.62
N LEU A 36 -0.29 0.04 18.63
CA LEU A 36 1.01 0.09 17.97
C LEU A 36 0.87 0.28 16.44
N VAL A 37 -0.09 -0.40 15.81
CA VAL A 37 -0.40 -0.20 14.39
C VAL A 37 -0.78 1.25 14.10
N VAL A 38 -1.61 1.85 14.96
CA VAL A 38 -2.04 3.25 14.83
C VAL A 38 -0.86 4.20 15.04
N GLU A 39 0.01 3.93 16.00
CA GLU A 39 1.21 4.73 16.24
C GLU A 39 2.15 4.72 15.02
N LEU A 40 2.38 3.54 14.43
CA LEU A 40 3.18 3.42 13.22
C LEU A 40 2.52 4.11 12.03
N ALA A 41 1.20 4.07 11.91
CA ALA A 41 0.49 4.82 10.87
C ALA A 41 0.61 6.33 11.06
N LYS A 42 0.54 6.83 12.32
CA LYS A 42 0.78 8.25 12.65
C LYS A 42 2.20 8.71 12.31
N LYS A 43 3.19 7.82 12.43
CA LYS A 43 4.57 8.06 11.96
C LYS A 43 4.69 8.12 10.43
N GLY A 44 3.65 7.77 9.69
CA GLY A 44 3.60 7.81 8.22
C GLY A 44 4.01 6.51 7.54
N TYR A 45 4.18 5.41 8.27
CA TYR A 45 4.52 4.12 7.68
C TYR A 45 3.37 3.53 6.85
N THR A 46 3.66 2.98 5.68
CA THR A 46 2.62 2.37 4.83
C THR A 46 2.09 1.06 5.43
N PRO A 47 0.85 0.63 5.12
CA PRO A 47 0.28 -0.60 5.65
C PRO A 47 1.16 -1.83 5.46
N SER A 48 1.80 -1.97 4.30
CA SER A 48 2.74 -3.05 4.03
C SER A 48 4.02 -2.94 4.87
N MET A 49 4.56 -1.74 5.06
CA MET A 49 5.74 -1.49 5.88
C MET A 49 5.47 -1.74 7.37
N ILE A 50 4.29 -1.37 7.86
CA ILE A 50 3.85 -1.67 9.23
C ILE A 50 3.87 -3.20 9.45
N GLY A 51 3.37 -3.98 8.50
CA GLY A 51 3.41 -5.45 8.60
C GLY A 51 4.83 -6.02 8.70
N VAL A 52 5.79 -5.44 7.97
CA VAL A 52 7.21 -5.82 8.03
C VAL A 52 7.81 -5.46 9.39
N ILE A 53 7.56 -4.25 9.87
CA ILE A 53 8.02 -3.77 11.18
C ILE A 53 7.51 -4.68 12.30
N LEU A 54 6.22 -5.00 12.30
CA LEU A 54 5.61 -5.88 13.31
C LEU A 54 6.22 -7.28 13.30
N ARG A 55 6.55 -7.80 12.13
CA ARG A 55 7.18 -9.12 11.98
C ARG A 55 8.63 -9.12 12.46
N ASP A 56 9.42 -8.16 12.01
CA ASP A 56 10.88 -8.19 12.13
C ASP A 56 11.37 -7.56 13.43
N GLN A 57 10.69 -6.54 13.96
CA GLN A 57 11.08 -5.86 15.21
C GLN A 57 10.32 -6.38 16.44
N TYR A 58 9.00 -6.60 16.30
CA TYR A 58 8.13 -6.98 17.43
C TYR A 58 7.86 -8.49 17.51
N GLY A 59 8.33 -9.27 16.52
CA GLY A 59 8.13 -10.73 16.51
C GLY A 59 6.68 -11.15 16.27
N ILE A 60 5.82 -10.27 15.73
CA ILE A 60 4.41 -10.55 15.43
C ILE A 60 4.29 -10.99 13.97
N PRO A 61 4.16 -12.30 13.66
CA PRO A 61 4.23 -12.77 12.29
C PRO A 61 3.00 -12.40 11.46
N LEU A 62 1.81 -12.46 12.07
CA LEU A 62 0.53 -12.21 11.41
C LEU A 62 -0.42 -11.45 12.32
N VAL A 63 -0.65 -10.17 12.00
CA VAL A 63 -1.59 -9.30 12.72
C VAL A 63 -3.00 -9.91 12.78
N LYS A 64 -3.44 -10.56 11.69
CA LYS A 64 -4.74 -11.23 11.61
C LYS A 64 -4.91 -12.37 12.63
N GLN A 65 -3.84 -13.11 12.93
CA GLN A 65 -3.92 -14.23 13.88
C GLN A 65 -4.02 -13.74 15.33
N VAL A 66 -3.46 -12.57 15.63
CA VAL A 66 -3.46 -12.00 16.97
C VAL A 66 -4.74 -11.22 17.25
N THR A 67 -5.14 -10.34 16.31
CA THR A 67 -6.27 -9.40 16.50
C THR A 67 -7.58 -9.88 15.88
N GLY A 68 -7.54 -10.90 15.02
CA GLY A 68 -8.70 -11.39 14.25
C GLY A 68 -9.08 -10.52 13.04
N ARG A 69 -8.51 -9.31 12.91
CA ARG A 69 -8.84 -8.33 11.85
C ARG A 69 -7.67 -8.11 10.91
N LYS A 70 -7.95 -7.59 9.70
CA LYS A 70 -6.87 -7.15 8.80
C LYS A 70 -6.33 -5.79 9.25
N LEU A 71 -5.07 -5.52 8.90
CA LEU A 71 -4.40 -4.25 9.23
C LEU A 71 -5.20 -3.02 8.74
N VAL A 72 -5.75 -3.08 7.52
CA VAL A 72 -6.60 -2.00 6.98
C VAL A 72 -7.87 -1.79 7.79
N GLU A 73 -8.50 -2.87 8.27
CA GLU A 73 -9.72 -2.79 9.10
C GLU A 73 -9.42 -2.20 10.49
N ILE A 74 -8.22 -2.47 11.04
CA ILE A 74 -7.76 -1.87 12.29
C ILE A 74 -7.58 -0.36 12.12
N LEU A 75 -6.92 0.07 11.04
CA LEU A 75 -6.74 1.49 10.76
C LEU A 75 -8.07 2.23 10.60
N GLU A 76 -9.02 1.63 9.86
CA GLU A 76 -10.38 2.19 9.69
C GLU A 76 -11.13 2.28 11.03
N LYS A 77 -11.00 1.29 11.92
CA LYS A 77 -11.61 1.29 13.26
C LYS A 77 -11.12 2.46 14.12
N HIS A 78 -9.86 2.84 13.98
CA HIS A 78 -9.22 3.92 14.75
C HIS A 78 -9.24 5.29 14.05
N GLY A 79 -10.10 5.46 13.03
CA GLY A 79 -10.25 6.74 12.32
C GLY A 79 -9.10 7.12 11.38
N VAL A 80 -8.18 6.18 11.09
CA VAL A 80 -7.11 6.38 10.12
C VAL A 80 -7.58 5.88 8.78
N LYS A 81 -8.12 6.79 7.96
CA LYS A 81 -8.66 6.42 6.64
C LYS A 81 -7.58 6.51 5.58
N ILE A 82 -7.44 5.43 4.82
CA ILE A 82 -6.62 5.40 3.61
C ILE A 82 -7.44 6.03 2.48
N THR A 83 -7.05 7.22 2.02
CA THR A 83 -7.77 7.95 0.96
C THR A 83 -7.51 7.34 -0.41
N ILE A 84 -6.25 6.97 -0.66
CA ILE A 84 -5.79 6.32 -1.88
C ILE A 84 -5.13 5.00 -1.48
N PRO A 85 -5.52 3.87 -2.07
CA PRO A 85 -4.86 2.58 -1.84
C PRO A 85 -3.33 2.64 -2.04
N GLU A 86 -2.58 1.96 -1.17
CA GLU A 86 -1.11 1.95 -1.15
C GLU A 86 -0.48 1.52 -2.50
N ASP A 87 -1.09 0.54 -3.15
CA ASP A 87 -0.64 0.01 -4.45
C ASP A 87 -0.79 1.05 -5.57
N LEU A 88 -1.91 1.77 -5.59
CA LEU A 88 -2.14 2.86 -6.53
C LEU A 88 -1.18 4.02 -6.27
N MET A 89 -0.99 4.42 -5.01
CA MET A 89 -0.04 5.46 -4.62
C MET A 89 1.39 5.14 -5.06
N SER A 90 1.83 3.90 -4.85
CA SER A 90 3.17 3.44 -5.23
C SER A 90 3.42 3.51 -6.75
N LEU A 91 2.40 3.21 -7.57
CA LEU A 91 2.49 3.37 -9.02
C LEU A 91 2.51 4.84 -9.44
N ILE A 92 1.71 5.69 -8.78
CA ILE A 92 1.69 7.13 -9.03
C ILE A 92 3.07 7.74 -8.71
N GLN A 93 3.65 7.40 -7.55
CA GLN A 93 5.01 7.83 -7.19
C GLN A 93 6.02 7.44 -8.27
N LYS A 94 5.95 6.19 -8.75
CA LYS A 94 6.84 5.70 -9.79
C LYS A 94 6.66 6.48 -11.10
N ALA A 95 5.42 6.79 -11.48
CA ALA A 95 5.13 7.57 -12.68
C ALA A 95 5.66 9.00 -12.58
N VAL A 96 5.52 9.65 -11.42
CA VAL A 96 6.05 11.00 -11.16
C VAL A 96 7.58 11.01 -11.28
N ASN A 97 8.26 10.02 -10.68
CA ASN A 97 9.72 9.90 -10.77
C ASN A 97 10.19 9.66 -12.22
N LEU A 98 9.48 8.82 -12.98
CA LEU A 98 9.79 8.57 -14.39
C LEU A 98 9.57 9.80 -15.26
N ARG A 99 8.52 10.60 -15.00
CA ARG A 99 8.31 11.86 -15.71
C ARG A 99 9.44 12.85 -15.47
N ARG A 100 9.86 13.03 -14.20
CA ARG A 100 11.01 13.88 -13.86
C ARG A 100 12.27 13.46 -14.61
N HIS A 101 12.56 12.15 -14.64
CA HIS A 101 13.71 11.62 -15.40
C HIS A 101 13.61 11.91 -16.90
N LEU A 102 12.43 11.80 -17.50
CA LEU A 102 12.22 12.05 -18.93
C LEU A 102 12.23 13.55 -19.29
N GLU A 103 11.92 14.43 -18.34
CA GLU A 103 12.08 15.88 -18.51
C GLU A 103 13.57 16.25 -18.66
N GLU A 104 14.46 15.61 -17.90
CA GLU A 104 15.91 15.78 -17.99
C GLU A 104 16.50 15.03 -19.20
N HIS A 105 15.97 13.85 -19.51
CA HIS A 105 16.48 12.94 -20.54
C HIS A 105 15.39 12.49 -21.53
N PRO A 106 14.93 13.37 -22.44
CA PRO A 106 13.81 13.09 -23.33
C PRO A 106 14.11 12.01 -24.39
N LYS A 107 15.39 11.72 -24.65
CA LYS A 107 15.82 10.71 -25.63
C LYS A 107 15.79 9.27 -25.08
N ASP A 108 15.49 9.08 -23.80
CA ASP A 108 15.39 7.75 -23.18
C ASP A 108 14.06 7.05 -23.54
N THR A 109 14.07 6.39 -24.70
CA THR A 109 12.91 5.63 -25.22
C THR A 109 12.53 4.44 -24.34
N HIS A 110 13.48 3.86 -23.59
CA HIS A 110 13.22 2.74 -22.71
C HIS A 110 12.39 3.19 -21.50
N SER A 111 12.78 4.29 -20.88
CA SER A 111 12.03 4.89 -19.76
C SER A 111 10.69 5.45 -20.22
N GLN A 112 10.59 6.01 -21.43
CA GLN A 112 9.32 6.44 -22.02
C GLN A 112 8.33 5.28 -22.17
N ARG A 113 8.78 4.14 -22.68
CA ARG A 113 7.98 2.92 -22.71
C ARG A 113 7.58 2.47 -21.30
N GLY A 114 8.50 2.53 -20.35
CA GLY A 114 8.25 2.23 -18.94
C GLY A 114 7.14 3.09 -18.34
N LEU A 115 7.13 4.39 -18.64
CA LEU A 115 6.08 5.34 -18.21
C LEU A 115 4.71 4.92 -18.75
N ILE A 116 4.61 4.62 -20.05
CA ILE A 116 3.35 4.17 -20.69
C ILE A 116 2.82 2.89 -20.02
N GLU A 117 3.71 1.94 -19.72
CA GLU A 117 3.33 0.69 -19.04
C GLU A 117 2.84 0.94 -17.61
N VAL A 118 3.43 1.90 -16.89
CA VAL A 118 3.02 2.29 -15.52
C VAL A 118 1.67 3.02 -15.56
N GLU A 119 1.49 4.02 -16.43
CA GLU A 119 0.22 4.75 -16.59
C GLU A 119 -0.93 3.80 -16.97
N SER A 120 -0.66 2.83 -17.85
CA SER A 120 -1.63 1.78 -18.19
C SER A 120 -2.04 0.92 -16.98
N LYS A 121 -1.11 0.62 -16.06
CA LYS A 121 -1.43 -0.09 -14.82
C LYS A 121 -2.25 0.76 -13.86
N ILE A 122 -1.92 2.05 -13.75
CA ILE A 122 -2.68 3.02 -12.94
C ILE A 122 -4.14 3.05 -13.42
N HIS A 123 -4.39 3.23 -14.71
CA HIS A 123 -5.76 3.25 -15.24
C HIS A 123 -6.53 1.96 -14.97
N ARG A 124 -5.86 0.79 -15.02
CA ARG A 124 -6.47 -0.50 -14.67
C ARG A 124 -6.86 -0.59 -13.20
N LEU A 125 -5.98 -0.16 -12.28
CA LEU A 125 -6.29 -0.15 -10.84
C LEU A 125 -7.39 0.84 -10.49
N VAL A 126 -7.37 2.02 -11.11
CA VAL A 126 -8.40 3.04 -10.92
C VAL A 126 -9.77 2.49 -11.33
N LYS A 127 -9.87 1.82 -12.48
CA LYS A 127 -11.11 1.16 -12.92
C LYS A 127 -11.58 0.10 -11.91
N TYR A 128 -10.64 -0.69 -11.37
CA TYR A 128 -10.94 -1.70 -10.36
C TYR A 128 -11.47 -1.10 -9.05
N TYR A 129 -10.80 -0.08 -8.51
CA TYR A 129 -11.19 0.53 -7.25
C TYR A 129 -12.46 1.37 -7.34
N LYS A 130 -12.74 1.97 -8.51
CA LYS A 130 -14.05 2.59 -8.79
C LYS A 130 -15.18 1.55 -8.75
N ARG A 131 -14.97 0.37 -9.35
CA ARG A 131 -15.96 -0.71 -9.34
C ARG A 131 -16.26 -1.24 -7.93
N ILE A 132 -15.28 -1.23 -7.04
CA ILE A 132 -15.45 -1.68 -5.64
C ILE A 132 -15.95 -0.55 -4.72
N GLY A 133 -16.01 0.70 -5.21
CA GLY A 133 -16.45 1.85 -4.42
C GLY A 133 -15.43 2.35 -3.40
N ARG A 134 -14.15 1.94 -3.54
CA ARG A 134 -13.05 2.47 -2.70
C ARG A 134 -12.56 3.83 -3.20
N LEU A 135 -12.72 4.12 -4.49
CA LEU A 135 -12.42 5.41 -5.10
C LEU A 135 -13.70 6.10 -5.59
N PRO A 136 -13.79 7.44 -5.52
CA PRO A 136 -14.91 8.18 -6.09
C PRO A 136 -15.05 7.93 -7.61
N PRO A 137 -16.29 7.89 -8.15
CA PRO A 137 -16.53 7.72 -9.60
C PRO A 137 -15.84 8.78 -10.45
N ASP A 138 -15.77 10.02 -9.94
CA ASP A 138 -15.19 11.16 -10.65
C ASP A 138 -13.67 11.24 -10.59
N TRP A 139 -13.03 10.36 -9.80
CA TRP A 139 -11.58 10.37 -9.63
C TRP A 139 -10.89 10.08 -10.97
N LYS A 140 -9.99 10.96 -11.41
CA LYS A 140 -9.21 10.79 -12.65
C LYS A 140 -7.72 10.96 -12.35
N TYR A 141 -6.91 10.14 -13.01
CA TYR A 141 -5.47 10.28 -12.97
C TYR A 141 -5.07 11.46 -13.85
N ASP A 142 -4.38 12.42 -13.24
CA ASP A 142 -3.82 13.59 -13.90
C ASP A 142 -2.36 13.72 -13.42
N PRO A 143 -1.37 13.77 -14.32
CA PRO A 143 0.04 13.84 -13.96
C PRO A 143 0.43 15.04 -13.09
N GLU A 144 -0.20 16.20 -13.29
CA GLU A 144 0.13 17.38 -12.48
C GLU A 144 -0.44 17.25 -11.07
N LYS A 145 -1.67 16.74 -10.97
CA LYS A 145 -2.29 16.45 -9.66
C LYS A 145 -1.57 15.31 -8.94
N ALA A 146 -1.03 14.34 -9.67
CA ALA A 146 -0.28 13.23 -9.12
C ALA A 146 0.96 13.68 -8.32
N ARG A 147 1.66 14.73 -8.77
CA ARG A 147 2.78 15.33 -8.02
C ARG A 147 2.35 15.84 -6.65
N LEU A 148 1.21 16.52 -6.59
CA LEU A 148 0.64 17.05 -5.35
C LEU A 148 0.15 15.95 -4.43
N LEU A 149 -0.54 14.94 -4.98
CA LEU A 149 -1.05 13.79 -4.23
C LEU A 149 0.07 13.02 -3.53
N VAL A 150 1.20 12.84 -4.20
CA VAL A 150 2.40 12.21 -3.64
C VAL A 150 2.86 12.90 -2.36
N SER A 151 2.83 14.23 -2.34
CA SER A 151 3.29 15.02 -1.20
C SER A 151 2.34 14.97 0.01
N GLN A 152 1.06 14.65 -0.18
CA GLN A 152 0.04 14.70 0.87
C GLN A 152 0.01 13.45 1.76
N GLY A 153 0.74 12.39 1.39
CA GLY A 153 0.74 11.13 2.14
C GLY A 153 -0.51 10.27 1.90
N ILE A 154 -0.51 9.07 2.48
CA ILE A 154 -1.54 8.04 2.23
C ILE A 154 -2.73 8.15 3.20
N TYR A 155 -2.48 8.69 4.40
CA TYR A 155 -3.46 8.70 5.48
C TYR A 155 -4.15 10.05 5.60
N ALA A 156 -5.48 10.02 5.68
CA ALA A 156 -6.26 11.09 6.26
C ALA A 156 -6.61 10.70 7.69
N PHE A 157 -6.14 11.51 8.65
CA PHE A 157 -6.53 11.36 10.05
C PHE A 157 -7.83 12.12 10.25
N THR A 158 -8.91 11.43 10.59
CA THR A 158 -10.09 12.12 11.11
C THR A 158 -9.78 12.52 12.55
N HIS A 159 -9.64 13.81 12.82
CA HIS A 159 -9.64 14.32 14.19
C HIS A 159 -11.03 14.05 14.77
N GLN A 160 -11.11 13.13 15.72
CA GLN A 160 -12.17 13.11 16.73
C GLN A 160 -11.69 13.91 17.93
#